data_AF-A0A951AV18-F1
#
_entry.id   AF-A0A951AV18-F1
#
_cell.length_a   1.000
_cell.length_b   1.000
_cell.length_c   1.000
_cell.angle_alpha   90.00
_cell.angle_beta   90.00
_cell.angle_gamma   90.00
#
_symmetry.space_group_name_H-M   'P 1'
#
loop_
_entity.id
_entity.type
_entity.pdbx_description
1 polymer ?
#
loop_
_entity_poly.entity_id
_entity_poly.type
_entity_poly.pdbx_seq_one_letter_code
_entity_poly.pdbx_strand_id
1 'polypeptide(L)'
;LRAAVTRVFDHPVIARCQLHKLRNVTDRLPDHLACTVGKRMRQAYRADTALEAEAQLEALAKELQRTHPGAAASLREGLAETLTVLRLGVPPTLARTLRSTNCIESMISIARNHSRNVKNWQSGDMALRWCATGMAEASKQFRRVNGHLHLAALRRALDEYVAAETGDAVRHNEPVIAA
;
A
#
# COMPACT_ATOMS: atom_id res chain seq x y z
N LEU A 1 1.87 12.24 4.87
CA LEU A 1 1.80 11.03 5.74
C LEU A 1 3.16 10.34 5.88
N ARG A 2 3.82 9.91 4.78
CA ARG A 2 5.14 9.24 4.84
C ARG A 2 6.15 9.91 5.78
N ALA A 3 6.38 11.21 5.61
CA ALA A 3 7.32 11.97 6.44
C ALA A 3 6.98 11.91 7.95
N ALA A 4 5.71 11.92 8.32
CA ALA A 4 5.29 11.80 9.71
C ALA A 4 5.53 10.39 10.26
N VAL A 5 5.31 9.35 9.46
CA VAL A 5 5.60 7.96 9.83
C VAL A 5 7.09 7.78 10.08
N THR A 6 7.94 8.20 9.14
CA THR A 6 9.40 8.13 9.30
C THR A 6 9.93 8.97 10.45
N ARG A 7 9.23 10.04 10.84
CA ARG A 7 9.63 10.88 11.97
C ARG A 7 9.30 10.27 13.33
N VAL A 8 8.24 9.46 13.42
CA VAL A 8 7.69 8.98 14.71
C VAL A 8 8.10 7.55 15.03
N PHE A 9 8.25 6.70 14.01
CA PHE A 9 8.61 5.29 14.18
C PHE A 9 10.08 5.07 13.82
N ASP A 10 10.79 4.29 14.63
CA ASP A 10 12.24 4.06 14.46
C ASP A 10 12.55 3.29 13.17
N HIS A 11 11.82 2.20 12.91
CA HIS A 11 12.02 1.33 11.75
C HIS A 11 10.69 0.99 11.04
N PRO A 12 10.03 1.96 10.40
CA PRO A 12 8.73 1.74 9.79
C PRO A 12 8.84 1.00 8.46
N VAL A 13 8.24 -0.20 8.40
CA VAL A 13 8.04 -0.93 7.14
C VAL A 13 6.82 -0.37 6.41
N ILE A 14 7.04 0.49 5.42
CA ILE A 14 5.96 1.21 4.72
C ILE A 14 5.51 0.44 3.49
N ALA A 15 4.21 0.14 3.41
CA ALA A 15 3.56 -0.41 2.23
C ALA A 15 2.48 0.54 1.70
N ARG A 16 2.42 0.72 0.38
CA ARG A 16 1.35 1.46 -0.31
C ARG A 16 0.33 0.51 -0.92
N CYS A 17 -0.94 0.88 -0.81
CA CYS A 17 -2.05 0.13 -1.40
C CYS A 17 -1.91 0.06 -2.93
N GLN A 18 -1.83 -1.16 -3.46
CA GLN A 18 -1.69 -1.41 -4.90
C GLN A 18 -2.97 -1.02 -5.67
N LEU A 19 -4.15 -1.14 -5.06
CA LEU A 19 -5.42 -0.77 -5.70
C LEU A 19 -5.53 0.74 -5.89
N HIS A 20 -5.17 1.53 -4.87
CA HIS A 20 -5.14 2.98 -4.99
C HIS A 20 -4.08 3.44 -5.97
N LYS A 21 -2.89 2.82 -5.95
CA LYS A 21 -1.86 3.09 -6.95
C LYS A 21 -2.36 2.86 -8.37
N LEU A 22 -3.03 1.73 -8.60
CA LEU A 22 -3.61 1.40 -9.90
C LEU A 22 -4.62 2.47 -10.34
N ARG A 23 -5.58 2.84 -9.47
CA ARG A 23 -6.56 3.90 -9.76
C ARG A 23 -5.88 5.23 -10.11
N ASN A 24 -4.92 5.67 -9.27
CA ASN A 24 -4.17 6.90 -9.51
C ASN A 24 -3.51 6.92 -10.89
N VAL A 25 -2.95 5.80 -11.34
CA VAL A 25 -2.31 5.71 -12.67
C VAL A 25 -3.36 5.67 -13.78
N THR A 26 -4.40 4.85 -13.64
CA THR A 26 -5.43 4.67 -14.68
C THR A 26 -6.29 5.91 -14.89
N ASP A 27 -6.56 6.69 -13.85
CA ASP A 27 -7.37 7.93 -13.93
C ASP A 27 -6.68 9.04 -14.75
N ARG A 28 -5.41 8.84 -15.12
CA ARG A 28 -4.61 9.75 -15.96
C ARG A 28 -4.49 9.27 -17.41
N LEU A 29 -5.24 8.25 -17.80
CA LEU A 29 -5.14 7.59 -19.10
C LEU A 29 -6.52 7.53 -19.78
N PRO A 30 -6.60 7.57 -21.12
CA PRO A 30 -7.82 7.23 -21.84
C PRO A 30 -8.28 5.79 -21.54
N ASP A 31 -9.59 5.53 -21.53
CA ASP A 31 -10.18 4.26 -21.08
C ASP A 31 -9.55 2.99 -21.67
N HIS A 32 -9.32 2.97 -22.98
CA HIS A 32 -8.73 1.82 -23.67
C HIS A 32 -7.30 1.52 -23.19
N LEU A 33 -6.52 2.58 -22.93
CA LEU A 33 -5.16 2.47 -22.42
C LEU A 33 -5.15 2.17 -20.93
N ALA A 34 -6.06 2.78 -20.16
CA ALA A 34 -6.26 2.53 -18.74
C ALA A 34 -6.54 1.03 -18.46
N CYS A 35 -7.37 0.39 -19.29
CA CYS A 35 -7.63 -1.05 -19.21
C CYS A 35 -6.34 -1.87 -19.39
N THR A 36 -5.56 -1.57 -20.42
CA THR A 36 -4.31 -2.28 -20.76
C THR A 36 -3.24 -2.07 -19.69
N VAL A 37 -3.00 -0.82 -19.27
CA VAL A 37 -2.04 -0.47 -18.21
C VAL A 37 -2.44 -1.10 -16.89
N GLY A 38 -3.72 -1.04 -16.52
CA GLY A 38 -4.22 -1.67 -15.30
C GLY A 38 -4.05 -3.20 -15.29
N LYS A 39 -4.16 -3.88 -16.44
CA LYS A 39 -3.85 -5.33 -16.54
C LYS A 39 -2.36 -5.59 -16.33
N ARG A 40 -1.48 -4.82 -16.98
CA ARG A 40 -0.02 -4.96 -16.85
C ARG A 40 0.47 -4.69 -15.43
N MET A 41 -0.06 -3.66 -14.76
CA MET A 41 0.27 -3.40 -13.35
C MET A 41 -0.13 -4.57 -12.44
N ARG A 42 -1.34 -5.13 -12.62
CA ARG A 42 -1.78 -6.30 -11.83
C ARG A 42 -0.93 -7.54 -12.09
N GLN A 43 -0.45 -7.72 -13.32
CA GLN A 43 0.47 -8.81 -13.67
C GLN A 43 1.82 -8.61 -12.97
N ALA A 44 2.40 -7.41 -13.03
CA ALA A 44 3.66 -7.12 -12.36
C ALA A 44 3.60 -7.34 -10.84
N TYR A 45 2.49 -6.98 -10.18
CA TYR A 45 2.29 -7.27 -8.76
C TYR A 45 2.13 -8.75 -8.38
N ARG A 46 2.08 -9.64 -9.38
CA ARG A 46 2.06 -11.11 -9.23
C ARG A 46 3.38 -11.76 -9.68
N ALA A 47 4.41 -10.98 -10.02
CA ALA A 47 5.74 -11.52 -10.28
C ALA A 47 6.27 -12.28 -9.05
N ASP A 48 7.19 -13.20 -9.27
CA ASP A 48 7.73 -14.06 -8.22
C ASP A 48 8.65 -13.28 -7.28
N THR A 49 9.30 -12.23 -7.80
CA THR A 49 10.18 -11.37 -7.00
C THR A 49 9.82 -9.89 -7.11
N ALA A 50 10.16 -9.12 -6.06
CA ALA A 50 10.01 -7.67 -6.08
C ALA A 50 10.90 -7.00 -7.14
N LEU A 51 12.07 -7.57 -7.43
CA LEU A 51 12.98 -7.06 -8.46
C LEU A 51 12.36 -7.17 -9.86
N GLU A 52 11.75 -8.31 -10.19
CA GLU A 52 11.03 -8.49 -11.45
C GLU A 52 9.81 -7.56 -11.55
N ALA A 53 9.04 -7.45 -10.47
CA ALA A 53 7.89 -6.54 -10.43
C ALA A 53 8.31 -5.09 -10.67
N GLU A 54 9.41 -4.67 -10.04
CA GLU A 54 9.99 -3.33 -10.18
C GLU A 54 10.44 -3.06 -11.62
N ALA A 55 11.18 -4.00 -12.22
CA ALA A 55 11.62 -3.90 -13.62
C ALA A 55 10.43 -3.78 -14.59
N GLN A 56 9.38 -4.59 -14.40
CA GLN A 56 8.17 -4.55 -15.24
C GLN A 56 7.42 -3.22 -15.10
N LEU A 57 7.29 -2.69 -13.88
CA LEU A 57 6.60 -1.42 -13.63
C LEU A 57 7.41 -0.21 -14.13
N GLU A 58 8.74 -0.23 -14.01
CA GLU A 58 9.60 0.82 -14.55
C GLU A 58 9.62 0.82 -16.09
N ALA A 59 9.64 -0.37 -16.71
CA ALA A 59 9.50 -0.49 -18.16
C ALA A 59 8.16 0.12 -18.63
N LEU A 60 7.06 -0.22 -17.95
CA LEU A 60 5.75 0.37 -18.21
C LEU A 60 5.74 1.90 -18.03
N ALA A 61 6.39 2.41 -16.98
CA ALA A 61 6.51 3.86 -16.76
C ALA A 61 7.30 4.54 -17.89
N LYS A 62 8.37 3.89 -18.38
CA LYS A 62 9.19 4.39 -19.49
C LYS A 62 8.38 4.45 -20.79
N GLU A 63 7.57 3.44 -21.08
CA GLU A 63 6.68 3.45 -22.25
C GLU A 63 5.66 4.58 -22.19
N LEU A 64 5.07 4.84 -21.01
CA LEU A 64 4.10 5.91 -20.80
C LEU A 64 4.72 7.31 -20.81
N GLN A 65 6.03 7.44 -20.60
CA GLN A 65 6.69 8.72 -20.36
C GLN A 65 6.45 9.76 -21.46
N ARG A 66 6.47 9.33 -22.73
CA ARG A 66 6.37 10.25 -23.87
C ARG A 66 4.97 10.78 -24.09
N THR A 67 3.95 9.92 -23.95
CA THR A 67 2.55 10.26 -24.28
C THR A 67 1.71 10.60 -23.06
N HIS A 68 2.01 10.04 -21.90
CA HIS A 68 1.28 10.21 -20.65
C HIS A 68 2.25 10.42 -19.46
N PRO A 69 3.05 11.50 -19.47
CA PRO A 69 4.06 11.75 -18.44
C PRO A 69 3.46 11.82 -17.02
N GLY A 70 2.22 12.29 -16.87
CA GLY A 70 1.52 12.28 -15.58
C GLY A 70 1.22 10.88 -15.04
N ALA A 71 0.85 9.94 -15.91
CA ALA A 71 0.63 8.54 -15.54
C ALA A 71 1.96 7.85 -15.20
N ALA A 72 3.02 8.11 -15.99
CA ALA A 72 4.37 7.62 -15.72
C ALA A 72 4.92 8.11 -14.38
N ALA A 73 4.83 9.42 -14.10
CA ALA A 73 5.21 10.00 -12.82
C ALA A 73 4.40 9.40 -11.67
N SER A 74 3.09 9.27 -11.85
CA SER A 74 2.24 8.61 -10.86
C SER A 74 2.57 7.14 -10.65
N LEU A 75 3.11 6.43 -11.65
CA LEU A 75 3.50 5.03 -11.51
C LEU A 75 4.81 4.91 -10.70
N ARG A 76 5.77 5.81 -10.93
CA ARG A 76 7.04 5.86 -10.17
C ARG A 76 6.89 6.34 -8.74
N GLU A 77 5.92 7.23 -8.46
CA GLU A 77 5.76 7.88 -7.15
C GLU A 77 5.46 6.87 -6.00
N GLY A 78 6.47 6.50 -5.22
CA GLY A 78 6.32 5.46 -4.20
C GLY A 78 6.15 4.05 -4.76
N LEU A 79 6.69 3.77 -5.96
CA LEU A 79 6.68 2.45 -6.60
C LEU A 79 7.26 1.39 -5.67
N ALA A 80 8.44 1.64 -5.11
CA ALA A 80 9.10 0.72 -4.19
C ALA A 80 8.19 0.33 -3.01
N GLU A 81 7.44 1.27 -2.44
CA GLU A 81 6.52 1.03 -1.32
C GLU A 81 5.31 0.17 -1.73
N THR A 82 4.96 0.08 -3.02
CA THR A 82 3.90 -0.82 -3.49
C THR A 82 4.35 -2.28 -3.59
N LEU A 83 5.67 -2.52 -3.51
CA LEU A 83 6.29 -3.84 -3.60
C LEU A 83 6.74 -4.38 -2.24
N THR A 84 6.59 -3.61 -1.15
CA THR A 84 6.98 -4.02 0.22
C THR A 84 6.40 -5.38 0.62
N VAL A 85 5.11 -5.62 0.37
CA VAL A 85 4.49 -6.92 0.72
C VAL A 85 5.11 -8.08 -0.07
N LEU A 86 5.54 -7.84 -1.31
CA LEU A 86 6.22 -8.84 -2.12
C LEU A 86 7.64 -9.11 -1.59
N ARG A 87 8.36 -8.08 -1.15
CA ARG A 87 9.68 -8.22 -0.50
C ARG A 87 9.60 -9.01 0.82
N LEU A 88 8.51 -8.89 1.57
CA LEU A 88 8.31 -9.64 2.81
C LEU A 88 8.05 -11.14 2.60
N GLY A 89 7.84 -11.62 1.36
CA GLY A 89 7.73 -13.05 1.07
C GLY A 89 6.57 -13.78 1.78
N VAL A 90 5.54 -13.06 2.23
CA VAL A 90 4.44 -13.67 2.99
C VAL A 90 3.54 -14.52 2.10
N PRO A 91 2.89 -15.57 2.64
CA PRO A 91 2.05 -16.46 1.84
C PRO A 91 0.94 -15.73 1.06
N PRO A 92 0.57 -16.20 -0.15
CA PRO A 92 -0.36 -15.49 -1.04
C PRO A 92 -1.71 -15.12 -0.40
N THR A 93 -2.20 -15.94 0.53
CA THR A 93 -3.46 -15.74 1.26
C THR A 93 -3.41 -14.48 2.14
N LEU A 94 -2.31 -14.27 2.85
CA LEU A 94 -2.05 -13.08 3.67
C LEU A 94 -1.65 -11.89 2.80
N ALA A 95 -0.80 -12.11 1.79
CA ALA A 95 -0.37 -11.07 0.85
C ALA A 95 -1.57 -10.41 0.15
N ARG A 96 -2.63 -11.18 -0.17
CA ARG A 96 -3.87 -10.64 -0.75
C ARG A 96 -4.53 -9.60 0.16
N THR A 97 -4.53 -9.82 1.47
CA THR A 97 -5.05 -8.83 2.43
C THR A 97 -4.13 -7.61 2.49
N LEU A 98 -2.82 -7.81 2.68
CA LEU A 98 -1.86 -6.74 2.97
C LEU A 98 -1.59 -5.81 1.77
N ARG A 99 -1.74 -6.28 0.53
CA ARG A 99 -1.50 -5.47 -0.68
C ARG A 99 -2.56 -4.39 -0.93
N SER A 100 -3.66 -4.39 -0.17
CA SER A 100 -4.74 -3.42 -0.32
C SER A 100 -5.25 -2.91 1.02
N THR A 101 -5.97 -1.78 0.97
CA THR A 101 -6.65 -1.19 2.13
C THR A 101 -8.12 -1.61 2.22
N ASN A 102 -8.54 -2.67 1.50
CA ASN A 102 -9.95 -3.06 1.39
C ASN A 102 -10.62 -3.34 2.75
N CYS A 103 -9.91 -3.94 3.71
CA CYS A 103 -10.46 -4.17 5.05
C CYS A 103 -10.78 -2.87 5.79
N ILE A 104 -9.94 -1.84 5.60
CA ILE A 104 -10.13 -0.51 6.17
C ILE A 104 -11.23 0.25 5.41
N GLU A 105 -11.19 0.24 4.08
CA GLU A 105 -12.19 0.88 3.23
C GLU A 105 -13.59 0.30 3.42
N SER A 106 -13.71 -1.01 3.64
CA SER A 106 -14.99 -1.67 3.90
C SER A 106 -15.63 -1.17 5.20
N MET A 107 -14.86 -1.05 6.27
CA MET A 107 -15.34 -0.48 7.54
C MET A 107 -15.75 1.00 7.35
N ILE A 108 -14.90 1.80 6.71
CA ILE A 108 -15.19 3.21 6.46
C ILE A 108 -16.47 3.36 5.60
N SER A 109 -16.68 2.48 4.63
CA SER A 109 -17.90 2.46 3.80
C SER A 109 -19.16 2.23 4.65
N ILE A 110 -19.12 1.28 5.58
CA ILE A 110 -20.23 1.04 6.53
C ILE A 110 -20.46 2.29 7.39
N ALA A 111 -19.41 2.89 7.93
CA ALA A 111 -19.54 4.11 8.73
C ALA A 111 -20.20 5.26 7.92
N ARG A 112 -19.81 5.47 6.66
CA ARG A 112 -20.44 6.45 5.78
C ARG A 112 -21.91 6.14 5.49
N ASN A 113 -22.25 4.86 5.33
CA ASN A 113 -23.63 4.43 5.09
C ASN A 113 -24.52 4.76 6.30
N HIS A 114 -24.05 4.52 7.53
CA HIS A 114 -24.78 4.88 8.74
C HIS A 114 -25.01 6.39 8.87
N SER A 115 -24.07 7.22 8.43
CA SER A 115 -24.23 8.68 8.44
C SER A 115 -24.92 9.26 7.20
N ARG A 116 -25.29 8.46 6.19
CA ARG A 116 -25.75 8.94 4.88
C ARG A 116 -26.99 9.85 4.95
N ASN A 117 -27.85 9.60 5.93
CA ASN A 117 -29.11 10.33 6.11
C ASN A 117 -28.97 11.57 7.01
N VAL A 118 -27.81 11.79 7.64
CA VAL A 118 -27.54 12.99 8.42
C VAL A 118 -27.32 14.16 7.47
N LYS A 119 -28.27 15.10 7.43
CA LYS A 119 -28.19 16.30 6.57
C LYS A 119 -27.85 17.58 7.33
N ASN A 120 -28.19 17.64 8.62
CA ASN A 120 -27.93 18.78 9.47
C ASN A 120 -26.78 18.48 10.44
N TRP A 121 -25.55 18.81 10.03
CA TRP A 121 -24.35 18.63 10.85
C TRP A 121 -24.14 19.84 11.75
N GLN A 122 -24.27 19.66 13.06
CA GLN A 122 -24.24 20.77 14.02
C GLN A 122 -22.84 21.08 14.55
N SER A 123 -21.93 20.11 14.57
CA SER A 123 -20.57 20.28 15.09
C SER A 123 -19.63 19.16 14.63
N GLY A 124 -18.32 19.39 14.84
CA GLY A 124 -17.31 18.34 14.70
C GLY A 124 -17.54 17.16 15.64
N ASP A 125 -17.99 17.42 16.87
CA ASP A 125 -18.32 16.36 17.83
C ASP A 125 -19.46 15.46 17.35
N MET A 126 -20.47 16.05 16.71
CA MET A 126 -21.54 15.28 16.08
C MET A 126 -20.98 14.36 14.99
N ALA A 127 -20.07 14.87 14.14
CA ALA A 127 -19.40 14.07 13.12
C ALA A 127 -18.57 12.91 13.72
N LEU A 128 -17.82 13.17 14.79
CA LEU A 128 -17.04 12.15 15.49
C LEU A 128 -17.93 11.06 16.10
N ARG A 129 -19.07 11.42 16.71
CA ARG A 129 -20.02 10.45 17.26
C ARG A 129 -20.62 9.57 16.18
N TRP A 130 -21.05 10.13 15.04
CA TRP A 130 -21.56 9.34 13.92
C TRP A 130 -20.50 8.42 13.32
N CYS A 131 -19.26 8.89 13.21
CA CYS A 131 -18.14 8.08 12.76
C CYS A 131 -17.89 6.90 13.72
N ALA A 132 -17.82 7.17 15.03
CA ALA A 132 -17.59 6.15 16.05
C ALA A 132 -18.73 5.11 16.08
N THR A 133 -19.99 5.54 16.05
CA THR A 133 -21.15 4.64 15.97
C THR A 133 -21.10 3.79 14.70
N GLY A 134 -20.80 4.40 13.55
CA GLY A 134 -20.67 3.67 12.29
C GLY A 134 -19.55 2.62 12.31
N MET A 135 -18.42 2.93 12.95
CA MET A 135 -17.33 1.96 13.15
C MET A 135 -17.72 0.85 14.13
N ALA A 136 -18.44 1.16 15.21
CA ALA A 136 -18.94 0.18 16.17
C ALA A 136 -19.91 -0.81 15.49
N GLU A 137 -20.81 -0.33 14.64
CA GLU A 137 -21.70 -1.18 13.84
C GLU A 137 -20.92 -2.05 12.84
N ALA A 138 -19.92 -1.48 12.14
CA ALA A 138 -19.07 -2.24 11.24
C ALA A 138 -18.32 -3.38 11.94
N SER A 139 -17.88 -3.14 13.19
CA SER A 139 -17.08 -4.10 13.95
C SER A 139 -17.81 -5.43 14.23
N LYS A 140 -19.14 -5.38 14.33
CA LYS A 140 -20.00 -6.57 14.54
C LYS A 140 -19.91 -7.58 13.40
N GLN A 141 -19.45 -7.17 12.22
CA GLN A 141 -19.34 -8.02 11.03
C GLN A 141 -17.88 -8.41 10.70
N PHE A 142 -16.92 -8.05 11.55
CA PHE A 142 -15.52 -8.35 11.30
C PHE A 142 -15.26 -9.85 11.28
N ARG A 143 -14.44 -10.24 10.31
CA ARG A 143 -13.94 -11.61 10.14
C ARG A 143 -12.44 -11.62 10.39
N ARG A 144 -11.90 -12.77 10.74
CA ARG A 144 -10.45 -12.95 10.82
C ARG A 144 -9.80 -12.58 9.48
N VAL A 145 -8.62 -12.00 9.55
CA VAL A 145 -7.79 -11.71 8.37
C VAL A 145 -7.52 -13.00 7.59
N ASN A 146 -7.67 -12.95 6.27
CA ASN A 146 -7.28 -14.09 5.44
C ASN A 146 -5.80 -14.38 5.63
N GLY A 147 -5.47 -15.64 5.92
CA GLY A 147 -4.09 -16.04 6.24
C GLY A 147 -3.62 -15.63 7.65
N HIS A 148 -4.53 -15.36 8.60
CA HIS A 148 -4.16 -14.96 9.98
C HIS A 148 -3.22 -15.93 10.70
N LEU A 149 -3.21 -17.21 10.31
CA LEU A 149 -2.27 -18.20 10.85
C LEU A 149 -0.81 -17.90 10.49
N HIS A 150 -0.57 -17.07 9.48
CA HIS A 150 0.77 -16.64 9.04
C HIS A 150 1.23 -15.33 9.70
N LEU A 151 0.49 -14.76 10.66
CA LEU A 151 0.91 -13.52 11.32
C LEU A 151 2.23 -13.64 12.08
N ALA A 152 2.53 -14.81 12.65
CA ALA A 152 3.84 -15.08 13.25
C ALA A 152 4.98 -15.09 12.20
N ALA A 153 4.71 -15.60 11.00
CA ALA A 153 5.67 -15.56 9.90
C ALA A 153 5.88 -14.13 9.37
N LEU A 154 4.80 -13.35 9.26
CA LEU A 154 4.88 -11.92 8.95
C LEU A 154 5.74 -11.18 9.98
N ARG A 155 5.57 -11.48 11.28
CA ARG A 155 6.38 -10.85 12.32
C ARG A 155 7.88 -11.10 12.12
N ARG A 156 8.28 -12.36 11.90
CA ARG A 156 9.68 -12.70 11.61
C ARG A 156 10.19 -11.98 10.36
N ALA A 157 9.42 -11.97 9.27
CA ALA A 157 9.80 -11.29 8.04
C ALA A 157 9.99 -9.78 8.25
N LEU A 158 9.18 -9.14 9.10
CA LEU A 158 9.34 -7.73 9.47
C LEU A 158 10.62 -7.52 10.30
N ASP A 159 10.88 -8.37 11.29
CA ASP A 159 12.08 -8.28 12.12
C ASP A 159 13.36 -8.49 11.27
N GLU A 160 13.37 -9.45 10.35
CA GLU A 160 14.46 -9.68 9.38
C GLU A 160 14.64 -8.50 8.42
N TYR A 161 13.55 -7.94 7.90
CA TYR A 161 13.59 -6.77 7.01
C TYR A 161 14.20 -5.55 7.72
N VAL A 162 13.80 -5.29 8.96
CA VAL A 162 14.35 -4.19 9.77
C VAL A 162 15.82 -4.42 10.11
N ALA A 163 16.21 -5.66 10.43
CA ALA A 163 17.60 -5.99 10.71
C ALA A 163 18.50 -5.78 9.48
N ALA A 164 18.03 -6.15 8.28
CA ALA A 164 18.76 -5.94 7.03
C ALA A 164 18.94 -4.44 6.71
N GLU A 165 17.88 -3.62 6.81
CA GLU A 165 17.97 -2.17 6.58
C GLU A 165 18.90 -1.48 7.59
N THR A 166 18.88 -1.91 8.85
CA THR A 166 19.75 -1.35 9.90
C THR A 166 21.21 -1.77 9.69
N GLY A 167 21.45 -3.02 9.28
CA GLY A 167 22.79 -3.53 8.97
C GLY A 167 23.44 -2.82 7.78
N ASP A 168 22.68 -2.54 6.72
CA ASP A 168 23.16 -1.77 5.57
C ASP A 168 23.46 -0.30 5.93
N ALA A 169 22.68 0.30 6.83
CA ALA A 169 22.96 1.65 7.33
C ALA A 169 24.26 1.73 8.15
N VAL A 170 24.60 0.69 8.91
CA VAL A 170 25.87 0.60 9.65
C VAL A 170 27.05 0.39 8.69
N ARG A 171 26.90 -0.46 7.67
CA ARG A 171 27.94 -0.73 6.65
C ARG A 171 28.28 0.49 5.80
N HIS A 172 27.30 1.32 5.46
CA HIS A 172 27.55 2.56 4.71
C HIS A 172 28.23 3.66 5.53
N ASN A 173 28.32 3.51 6.87
CA ASN A 173 28.95 4.46 7.78
C ASN A 173 30.35 4.03 8.26
N GLU A 174 30.89 2.89 7.80
CA GLU A 174 32.31 2.57 8.02
C GLU A 174 33.18 3.45 7.10
N PRO A 175 34.13 4.24 7.65
CA PRO A 175 35.05 4.97 6.80
C PRO A 175 35.88 3.95 6.02
N VAL A 176 35.84 4.03 4.69
CA VAL A 176 36.78 3.33 3.84
C VAL A 176 38.16 3.87 4.19
N ILE A 177 38.89 3.15 5.04
CA ILE A 177 40.30 3.43 5.31
C ILE A 177 41.04 3.01 4.04
N ALA A 178 41.28 3.98 3.17
CA ALA A 178 42.19 3.83 2.04
C ALA A 178 43.61 3.65 2.60
N ALA A 179 44.25 2.54 2.24
CA ALA A 179 45.65 2.23 2.53
C ALA A 179 46.60 2.93 1.56
#